data_AF-A0A4U5N1D4-F1
#
_entry.id   AF-A0A4U5N1D4-F1
#
_cell.length_a   1.000
_cell.length_b   1.000
_cell.length_c   1.000
_cell.angle_alpha   90.00
_cell.angle_beta   90.00
_cell.angle_gamma   90.00
#
_symmetry.space_group_name_H-M   'P 1'
#
loop_
_entity.id
_entity.type
_entity.pdbx_description
1 polymer ?
#
loop_
_entity_poly.entity_id
_entity_poly.type
_entity_poly.pdbx_seq_one_letter_code
_entity_poly.pdbx_strand_id
1 'polypeptide(L)'
;MVDLRSAGVEALTLGQYMQPTKRHLKVKEYVTPEKYDEWKVRGEELGFLYVASGPLVRSSYKAGEFFLKGVVERRRREQQKNSQKATGVNSS
;
A
#
# COMPACT_ATOMS: atom_id res chain seq x y z
N MET A 1 -6.92 -0.92 -8.84
CA MET A 1 -6.38 -0.24 -7.64
C MET A 1 -7.45 0.52 -6.89
N VAL A 2 -8.27 1.33 -7.58
CA VAL A 2 -9.39 2.05 -6.96
C VAL A 2 -10.30 1.11 -6.15
N ASP A 3 -10.69 -0.04 -6.71
CA ASP A 3 -11.56 -0.99 -6.00
C ASP A 3 -10.96 -1.50 -4.69
N LEU A 4 -9.64 -1.79 -4.68
CA LEU A 4 -8.94 -2.19 -3.47
C LEU A 4 -8.96 -1.08 -2.41
N ARG A 5 -8.75 0.17 -2.85
CA ARG A 5 -8.79 1.32 -1.96
C ARG A 5 -10.20 1.56 -1.41
N SER A 6 -11.23 1.45 -2.25
CA SER A 6 -12.64 1.52 -1.85
C SER A 6 -13.04 0.40 -0.89
N ALA A 7 -12.42 -0.78 -1.02
CA ALA A 7 -12.58 -1.89 -0.08
C ALA A 7 -11.77 -1.72 1.23
N GLY A 8 -11.08 -0.60 1.41
CA GLY A 8 -10.33 -0.29 2.63
C GLY A 8 -8.93 -0.91 2.71
N VAL A 9 -8.40 -1.49 1.64
CA VAL A 9 -7.07 -2.11 1.62
C VAL A 9 -5.99 -1.07 1.85
N GLU A 10 -5.16 -1.25 2.89
CA GLU A 10 -4.17 -0.25 3.31
C GLU A 10 -2.78 -0.44 2.68
N ALA A 11 -2.38 -1.66 2.34
CA ALA A 11 -1.12 -1.97 1.69
C ALA A 11 -1.31 -2.62 0.33
N LEU A 12 -0.50 -2.22 -0.64
CA LEU A 12 -0.49 -2.75 -1.98
C LEU A 12 0.91 -3.27 -2.33
N THR A 13 0.99 -4.51 -2.83
CA THR A 13 2.23 -5.07 -3.39
C THR A 13 2.02 -5.44 -4.85
N LEU A 14 2.88 -4.95 -5.73
CA LEU A 14 2.87 -5.21 -7.17
C LEU A 14 4.19 -5.84 -7.56
N GLY A 15 4.15 -7.05 -8.12
CA GLY A 15 5.36 -7.76 -8.53
C GLY A 15 5.14 -8.60 -9.78
N GLN A 16 6.24 -9.00 -10.41
CA GLN A 16 6.21 -9.78 -11.64
C GLN A 16 5.68 -11.18 -11.34
N TYR A 17 4.69 -11.60 -12.13
CA TYR A 17 4.32 -13.00 -12.18
C TYR A 17 5.47 -13.81 -12.77
N MET A 18 6.00 -14.73 -11.97
CA MET A 18 7.05 -15.65 -12.36
C MET A 18 6.42 -17.04 -12.47
N GLN A 19 6.37 -17.57 -13.68
CA GLN A 19 5.82 -18.90 -13.94
C GLN A 19 6.65 -19.95 -13.19
N PRO A 20 6.09 -20.69 -12.22
CA PRO A 20 6.87 -21.65 -11.43
C PRO A 20 7.33 -22.85 -12.26
N THR A 21 6.45 -23.32 -13.16
CA THR A 21 6.73 -24.46 -14.06
C THR A 21 6.00 -24.28 -15.38
N LYS A 22 6.41 -24.99 -16.44
CA LYS A 22 5.77 -24.96 -17.78
C LYS A 22 4.26 -25.26 -17.81
N ARG A 23 3.73 -25.97 -16.81
CA ARG A 23 2.29 -26.29 -16.66
C ARG A 23 1.43 -25.12 -16.16
N HIS A 24 2.05 -24.10 -15.55
CA HIS A 24 1.33 -22.92 -15.06
C HIS A 24 1.06 -21.93 -16.19
N LEU A 25 0.23 -20.92 -15.93
CA LEU A 25 -0.05 -19.85 -16.89
C LEU A 25 1.26 -19.28 -17.45
N LYS A 26 1.33 -19.12 -18.76
CA LYS A 26 2.51 -18.53 -19.43
C LYS A 26 2.64 -17.06 -19.05
N VAL A 27 3.87 -16.60 -18.88
CA VAL A 27 4.15 -15.17 -18.74
C VAL A 27 3.73 -14.48 -20.04
N LYS A 28 2.80 -13.53 -19.95
CA LYS A 28 2.35 -12.73 -21.10
C LYS A 28 3.39 -11.68 -21.46
N GLU A 29 3.98 -11.04 -20.45
CA GLU A 29 4.92 -9.95 -20.60
C GLU A 29 5.82 -9.85 -19.35
N TYR A 30 7.08 -9.45 -19.57
CA TYR A 30 7.96 -8.99 -18.50
C TYR A 30 7.91 -7.47 -18.46
N VAL A 31 7.32 -6.95 -17.39
CA VAL A 31 7.08 -5.51 -17.22
C VAL A 31 8.39 -4.80 -16.87
N THR A 32 8.62 -3.62 -17.45
CA THR A 32 9.84 -2.85 -17.19
C THR A 32 9.83 -2.20 -15.80
N PRO A 33 11.00 -1.94 -15.19
CA PRO A 33 11.09 -1.27 -13.89
C PRO A 33 10.34 0.06 -13.81
N GLU A 34 10.39 0.88 -14.87
CA GLU A 34 9.77 2.21 -14.92
C GLU A 34 8.25 2.12 -14.76
N LYS A 35 7.65 1.06 -15.28
CA LYS A 35 6.21 0.84 -15.15
C LYS A 35 5.81 0.54 -13.70
N TYR A 36 6.67 -0.14 -12.95
CA TYR A 36 6.45 -0.36 -11.53
C TYR A 36 6.55 0.94 -10.74
N ASP A 37 7.42 1.87 -11.14
CA ASP A 37 7.54 3.21 -10.53
C ASP A 37 6.27 4.02 -10.76
N GLU A 38 5.73 4.05 -11.98
CA GLU A 38 4.43 4.68 -12.29
C GLU A 38 3.31 4.15 -11.40
N TRP A 39 3.23 2.81 -11.26
CA TRP A 39 2.20 2.18 -10.43
C TRP A 39 2.38 2.47 -8.94
N LYS A 40 3.62 2.60 -8.48
CA LYS A 40 3.91 2.99 -7.11
C LYS A 40 3.34 4.38 -6.82
N VAL A 41 3.70 5.37 -7.65
CA VAL A 41 3.20 6.73 -7.54
C VAL A 41 1.68 6.74 -7.56
N ARG A 42 1.08 6.01 -8.50
CA ARG A 42 -0.38 5.93 -8.61
C ARG A 42 -1.05 5.35 -7.37
N GLY A 43 -0.45 4.32 -6.77
CA GLY A 43 -0.95 3.75 -5.51
C GLY A 43 -0.84 4.75 -4.35
N GLU A 44 0.28 5.46 -4.25
CA GLU A 44 0.49 6.48 -3.21
C GLU A 44 -0.52 7.63 -3.34
N GLU A 45 -0.78 8.13 -4.56
CA GLU A 45 -1.82 9.12 -4.84
C GLU A 45 -3.23 8.66 -4.47
N LEU A 46 -3.52 7.38 -4.64
CA LEU A 46 -4.81 6.79 -4.25
C LEU A 46 -4.94 6.62 -2.72
N GLY A 47 -3.88 6.86 -1.95
CA GLY A 47 -3.91 6.85 -0.49
C GLY A 47 -3.72 5.48 0.15
N PHE A 48 -3.06 4.53 -0.54
CA PHE A 48 -2.51 3.37 0.16
C PHE A 48 -1.46 3.82 1.17
N LEU A 49 -1.50 3.29 2.40
CA LEU A 49 -0.52 3.61 3.45
C LEU A 49 0.87 3.08 3.11
N TYR A 50 0.93 2.07 2.26
CA TYR A 50 2.17 1.48 1.79
C TYR A 50 1.99 0.86 0.41
N VAL A 51 2.94 1.17 -0.47
CA VAL A 51 3.01 0.58 -1.80
C VAL A 51 4.42 0.03 -2.03
N ALA A 52 4.52 -1.29 -2.21
CA ALA A 52 5.73 -1.93 -2.73
C ALA A 52 5.48 -2.31 -4.18
N SER A 53 6.31 -1.83 -5.09
CA SER A 53 6.16 -2.08 -6.53
C SER A 53 7.54 -2.39 -7.12
N GLY A 54 7.65 -3.51 -7.83
CA GLY A 54 8.89 -3.89 -8.51
C GLY A 54 8.90 -5.37 -8.91
N PRO A 55 9.74 -5.79 -9.88
CA PRO A 55 9.67 -7.13 -10.45
C PRO A 55 9.77 -8.27 -9.41
N LEU A 56 10.63 -8.10 -8.41
CA LEU A 56 10.89 -9.11 -7.39
C LEU A 56 10.03 -8.96 -6.13
N VAL A 57 9.13 -7.98 -6.08
CA VAL A 57 8.27 -7.76 -4.92
C VAL A 57 7.34 -8.96 -4.71
N ARG A 58 7.16 -9.33 -3.44
CA ARG A 58 6.22 -10.35 -2.97
C ARG A 58 5.43 -9.79 -1.80
N SER A 59 4.32 -10.43 -1.44
CA SER A 59 3.46 -9.96 -0.35
C SER A 59 4.17 -9.87 1.00
N SER A 60 5.16 -10.73 1.25
CA SER A 60 5.97 -10.71 2.46
C SER A 60 7.09 -9.67 2.46
N TYR A 61 7.41 -9.07 1.31
CA TYR A 61 8.51 -8.12 1.19
C TYR A 61 8.26 -6.90 2.10
N LYS A 62 9.16 -6.70 3.07
CA LYS A 62 9.11 -5.59 4.05
C LYS A 62 7.78 -5.52 4.83
N ALA A 63 7.06 -6.62 4.98
CA ALA A 63 5.79 -6.66 5.71
C ALA A 63 5.94 -6.20 7.18
N GLY A 64 7.09 -6.49 7.82
CA GLY A 64 7.40 -6.00 9.16
C GLY A 64 7.55 -4.47 9.25
N GLU A 65 8.23 -3.85 8.28
CA GLU A 65 8.34 -2.39 8.19
C GLU A 65 6.96 -1.76 7.96
N PHE A 66 6.12 -2.39 7.13
CA PHE A 66 4.74 -1.95 6.92
C PHE A 66 3.92 -2.01 8.21
N PHE A 67 3.96 -3.13 8.94
CA PHE A 67 3.23 -3.27 10.20
C PHE A 67 3.60 -2.15 11.18
N LEU A 68 4.90 -1.86 11.32
CA LEU A 68 5.38 -0.77 12.17
C LEU A 68 4.89 0.59 11.69
N LYS A 69 4.98 0.90 10.39
CA LYS A 69 4.44 2.16 9.82
C LYS A 69 2.94 2.31 10.08
N GLY A 70 2.16 1.25 9.85
CA GLY A 70 0.72 1.23 10.11
C GLY A 70 0.37 1.43 11.58
N VAL A 71 1.17 0.89 12.51
CA VAL A 71 1.01 1.15 13.96
C VAL A 71 1.31 2.61 14.29
N VAL A 72 2.39 3.19 13.74
CA VAL A 72 2.78 4.59 13.98
C VAL A 72 1.74 5.56 13.43
N GLU A 73 1.27 5.36 12.20
CA GLU A 73 0.29 6.24 11.57
C GLU A 73 -1.09 6.16 12.25
N ARG A 74 -1.52 4.98 12.69
CA ARG A 74 -2.75 4.85 13.49
C ARG A 74 -2.65 5.63 14.80
N ARG A 75 -1.55 5.49 15.54
CA ARG A 75 -1.32 6.26 16.79
C ARG A 75 -1.32 7.78 16.54
N ARG A 76 -0.69 8.25 15.47
CA ARG A 76 -0.69 9.68 15.10
C ARG A 76 -2.10 10.20 14.83
N ARG A 77 -2.91 9.45 14.07
CA ARG A 77 -4.31 9.80 13.77
C ARG A 77 -5.19 9.83 15.02
N GLU A 78 -4.98 8.90 15.94
CA GLU A 78 -5.70 8.86 17.23
C GLU A 78 -5.35 10.07 18.12
N GLN A 79 -4.07 10.44 18.20
CA GLN A 79 -3.62 11.61 18.95
C GLN A 79 -4.21 12.91 18.37
N GLN A 80 -4.19 13.08 17.04
CA GLN A 80 -4.78 14.25 16.38
C GLN A 80 -6.29 14.35 16.63
N LYS A 81 -7.03 13.23 16.55
CA LYS A 81 -8.47 13.20 16.88
C LYS A 81 -8.74 13.58 18.34
N ASN A 82 -7.93 13.09 19.27
CA ASN A 82 -8.11 13.40 20.69
C ASN A 82 -7.80 14.87 21.00
N SER A 83 -6.76 15.44 20.40
CA SER A 83 -6.45 16.86 20.54
C SER A 83 -7.54 17.76 19.95
N GLN A 84 -8.09 17.42 18.78
CA GLN A 84 -9.20 18.17 18.17
C GLN A 84 -10.50 18.11 18.99
N LYS A 85 -10.81 16.95 19.60
CA LYS A 85 -11.93 16.82 20.53
C LYS A 85 -11.73 17.66 21.80
N ALA A 86 -10.51 17.71 22.34
CA ALA A 86 -10.19 18.48 23.53
C ALA A 86 -10.28 20.00 23.31
N THR A 87 -10.01 20.48 22.09
CA THR A 87 -10.10 21.91 21.74
C THR A 87 -11.50 22.36 21.28
N GLY A 88 -12.44 21.42 21.06
CA GLY A 88 -13.74 21.67 20.44
C GLY A 88 -14.93 21.87 21.38
N VAL A 89 -14.72 21.98 22.70
CA VAL A 89 -15.77 22.35 23.66
C VAL A 89 -15.49 23.76 24.15
N ASN A 90 -15.99 24.76 23.41
CA ASN A 90 -16.47 26.06 23.90
C ASN A 90 -16.78 27.00 22.72
N SER A 91 -17.98 26.88 22.16
CA SER A 91 -18.71 28.02 21.57
C SER A 91 -20.15 27.60 21.29
N SER A 92 -20.99 27.65 22.33
CA SER A 92 -22.42 27.92 22.24
C SER A 92 -22.68 29.28 22.85
#